data_AF-A0A1F9RV40-F1
#
_entry.id   AF-A0A1F9RV40-F1
#
_cell.length_a   1.000
_cell.length_b   1.000
_cell.length_c   1.000
_cell.angle_alpha   90.00
_cell.angle_beta   90.00
_cell.angle_gamma   90.00
#
_symmetry.space_group_name_H-M   'P 1'
#
loop_
_entity.id
_entity.type
_entity.pdbx_description
1 polymer ?
#
loop_
_entity_poly.entity_id
_entity_poly.type
_entity_poly.pdbx_seq_one_letter_code
_entity_poly.pdbx_strand_id
1 'polypeptide(L)'
;MARNITLYALLATLPLSAETAAARMEDRTEELYRATEANDLTAVGLILKESDQNVNVAWDDNDTSPLMLACRAGNEKMARLLISKGADITAVDADGRPVAEFIPGGNTPAYRRLRQLLAKTAEEKKLSIPPAWQEIFVPDGQDGRAVSTDPEVLSAANIADGNTRTAWAAAGGIGAELWVFISSGARSVNVVNGYGKSQKLFKANNRVKKLSVSLWTAEHFDGDVTETGRGYRAARLTPDRTLDLKDSLAEQAFPFPFKWEEARSRRAEAVATLIKRPGLKSRKLRSSAFFLRAEPLEIYPGSRYNDTCISELGASRP
;
A
#
# COMPACT_ATOMS: atom_id res chain seq x y z
N MET A 1 64.58 -64.44 7.59
CA MET A 1 65.44 -63.26 7.32
C MET A 1 64.68 -62.39 6.34
N ALA A 2 64.11 -61.24 6.75
CA ALA A 2 64.73 -59.89 6.70
C ALA A 2 65.19 -59.54 5.26
N ARG A 3 64.88 -58.41 4.62
CA ARG A 3 64.22 -57.14 4.97
C ARG A 3 63.93 -56.40 3.63
N ASN A 4 62.98 -55.47 3.66
CA ASN A 4 62.64 -54.38 2.72
C ASN A 4 63.75 -53.86 1.78
N ILE A 5 63.35 -53.38 0.59
CA ILE A 5 63.42 -51.96 0.13
C ILE A 5 62.45 -51.75 -1.05
N THR A 6 61.96 -50.53 -1.16
CA THR A 6 60.73 -50.02 -1.80
C THR A 6 61.03 -49.20 -3.08
N LEU A 7 59.97 -48.90 -3.87
CA LEU A 7 59.81 -47.88 -4.93
C LEU A 7 60.35 -48.24 -6.34
N TYR A 8 59.71 -47.99 -7.49
CA TYR A 8 58.65 -47.04 -7.93
C TYR A 8 57.90 -47.68 -9.12
N ALA A 9 56.56 -47.64 -9.18
CA ALA A 9 55.82 -47.53 -10.45
C ALA A 9 54.32 -47.28 -10.26
N LEU A 10 53.84 -46.27 -11.00
CA LEU A 10 52.50 -46.11 -11.57
C LEU A 10 51.34 -45.57 -10.71
N LEU A 11 51.08 -44.27 -10.94
CA LEU A 11 49.81 -43.71 -11.40
C LEU A 11 48.52 -44.27 -10.79
N ALA A 12 47.94 -43.49 -9.88
CA ALA A 12 46.53 -43.15 -9.96
C ALA A 12 46.34 -41.77 -9.32
N THR A 13 46.17 -40.75 -10.17
CA THR A 13 45.47 -39.52 -9.81
C THR A 13 44.07 -39.93 -9.34
N LEU A 14 43.89 -40.11 -8.03
CA LEU A 14 42.56 -40.19 -7.45
C LEU A 14 41.88 -38.84 -7.70
N PRO A 15 40.69 -38.81 -8.32
CA PRO A 15 39.95 -37.58 -8.42
C PRO A 15 39.65 -37.11 -6.99
N LEU A 16 39.79 -35.81 -6.79
CA LEU A 16 39.25 -35.08 -5.66
C LEU A 16 37.79 -35.52 -5.50
N SER A 17 37.56 -36.53 -4.67
CA SER A 17 36.24 -37.12 -4.49
C SER A 17 35.40 -36.09 -3.77
N ALA A 18 34.56 -35.37 -4.52
CA ALA A 18 33.16 -35.07 -4.24
C ALA A 18 32.71 -34.80 -2.77
N GLU A 19 33.60 -34.41 -1.88
CA GLU A 19 33.34 -33.81 -0.57
C GLU A 19 33.69 -32.33 -0.79
N THR A 20 32.75 -31.47 -1.19
CA THR A 20 31.89 -30.73 -0.26
C THR A 20 30.64 -30.16 -0.94
N ALA A 21 30.04 -30.88 -1.90
CA ALA A 21 28.67 -30.56 -2.31
C ALA A 21 27.71 -31.02 -1.20
N ALA A 22 27.16 -30.04 -0.48
CA ALA A 22 26.12 -30.16 0.56
C ALA A 22 26.57 -30.61 1.97
N ALA A 23 27.42 -29.81 2.62
CA ALA A 23 27.11 -29.52 4.02
C ALA A 23 25.81 -28.71 4.00
N ARG A 24 24.68 -29.38 4.19
CA ARG A 24 23.35 -28.76 4.27
C ARG A 24 23.41 -27.79 5.45
N MET A 25 23.62 -26.51 5.17
CA MET A 25 23.78 -25.49 6.22
C MET A 25 22.55 -25.56 7.13
N GLU A 26 22.82 -25.58 8.43
CA GLU A 26 21.84 -25.64 9.51
C GLU A 26 20.68 -24.67 9.26
N ASP A 27 19.49 -24.98 9.76
CA ASP A 27 18.33 -24.10 9.66
C ASP A 27 18.71 -22.65 10.04
N ARG A 28 18.74 -21.74 9.05
CA ARG A 28 19.13 -20.32 9.21
C ARG A 28 17.89 -19.44 9.34
N THR A 29 16.74 -19.99 9.76
CA THR A 29 15.48 -19.25 9.89
C THR A 29 15.64 -18.04 10.80
N GLU A 30 16.16 -18.22 12.02
CA GLU A 30 16.39 -17.11 12.95
C GLU A 30 17.34 -16.08 12.35
N GLU A 31 18.44 -16.52 11.75
CA GLU A 31 19.44 -15.63 11.19
C GLU A 31 18.88 -14.78 10.04
N LEU A 32 18.12 -15.40 9.11
CA LEU A 32 17.44 -14.70 8.03
C LEU A 32 16.43 -13.69 8.59
N TYR A 33 15.65 -14.09 9.59
CA TYR A 33 14.67 -13.22 10.24
C TYR A 33 15.35 -12.02 10.88
N ARG A 34 16.38 -12.24 11.72
CA ARG A 34 17.13 -11.18 12.41
C ARG A 34 17.85 -10.24 11.45
N ALA A 35 18.46 -10.77 10.40
CA ALA A 35 19.10 -9.95 9.36
C ALA A 35 18.06 -9.08 8.62
N THR A 36 16.87 -9.62 8.35
CA THR A 36 15.78 -8.86 7.72
C THR A 36 15.20 -7.80 8.66
N GLU A 37 15.02 -8.14 9.94
CA GLU A 37 14.58 -7.23 11.00
C GLU A 37 15.58 -6.07 11.19
N ALA A 38 16.87 -6.36 11.15
CA ALA A 38 17.95 -5.38 11.18
C ALA A 38 18.11 -4.60 9.85
N ASN A 39 17.30 -4.92 8.83
CA ASN A 39 17.34 -4.33 7.49
C ASN A 39 18.70 -4.49 6.77
N ASP A 40 19.45 -5.55 7.09
CA ASP A 40 20.77 -5.85 6.51
C ASP A 40 20.64 -6.64 5.21
N LEU A 41 20.56 -5.90 4.10
CA LEU A 41 20.46 -6.48 2.75
C LEU A 41 21.64 -7.38 2.39
N THR A 42 22.83 -7.10 2.91
CA THR A 42 24.05 -7.85 2.58
C THR A 42 24.01 -9.21 3.26
N ALA A 43 23.70 -9.24 4.56
CA ALA A 43 23.56 -10.48 5.31
C ALA A 43 22.44 -11.35 4.73
N VAL A 44 21.25 -10.78 4.45
CA VAL A 44 20.16 -11.52 3.81
C VAL A 44 20.58 -12.07 2.44
N GLY A 45 21.28 -11.27 1.63
CA GLY A 45 21.80 -11.71 0.34
C GLY A 45 22.80 -12.87 0.44
N LEU A 46 23.65 -12.86 1.46
CA LEU A 46 24.61 -13.93 1.73
C LEU A 46 23.89 -15.21 2.18
N ILE A 47 22.97 -15.09 3.14
CA ILE A 47 22.17 -16.21 3.66
C ILE A 47 21.45 -16.93 2.52
N LEU A 48 20.69 -16.20 1.71
CA LEU A 48 19.89 -16.76 0.60
C LEU A 48 20.71 -17.21 -0.62
N LYS A 49 22.03 -16.96 -0.62
CA LYS A 49 22.96 -17.43 -1.66
C LYS A 49 23.67 -18.71 -1.21
N GLU A 50 23.99 -18.81 0.07
CA GLU A 50 24.80 -19.91 0.62
C GLU A 50 23.94 -21.05 1.20
N SER A 51 22.61 -20.87 1.34
CA SER A 51 21.70 -21.93 1.79
C SER A 51 20.41 -22.02 0.97
N ASP A 52 19.74 -23.17 1.11
CA ASP A 52 18.37 -23.41 0.63
C ASP A 52 17.31 -22.92 1.65
N GLN A 53 17.62 -21.87 2.41
CA GLN A 53 16.74 -21.35 3.46
C GLN A 53 15.38 -20.97 2.87
N ASN A 54 14.31 -21.47 3.48
CA ASN A 54 12.95 -21.07 3.12
C ASN A 54 12.75 -19.60 3.52
N VAL A 55 12.46 -18.77 2.52
CA VAL A 55 12.30 -17.31 2.65
C VAL A 55 10.95 -16.89 3.26
N ASN A 56 10.03 -17.84 3.45
CA ASN A 56 8.68 -17.59 3.96
C ASN A 56 8.52 -17.85 5.45
N VAL A 57 9.57 -18.32 6.13
CA VAL A 57 9.46 -18.76 7.53
C VAL A 57 9.49 -17.56 8.46
N ALA A 58 8.53 -17.50 9.38
CA ALA A 58 8.51 -16.56 10.48
C ALA A 58 9.32 -17.11 11.67
N TRP A 59 9.84 -16.21 12.51
CA TRP A 59 10.55 -16.57 13.74
C TRP A 59 9.90 -15.97 15.00
N ASP A 60 8.90 -15.10 14.83
CA ASP A 60 8.17 -14.50 15.94
C ASP A 60 6.80 -15.17 16.15
N ASP A 61 6.20 -14.94 17.31
CA ASP A 61 4.88 -15.49 17.67
C ASP A 61 3.72 -14.92 16.84
N ASN A 62 3.99 -13.93 15.98
CA ASN A 62 2.97 -13.30 15.12
C ASN A 62 2.96 -13.86 13.70
N ASP A 63 3.75 -14.88 13.37
CA ASP A 63 3.90 -15.36 11.99
C ASP A 63 4.36 -14.25 11.01
N THR A 64 5.20 -13.31 11.45
CA THR A 64 5.72 -12.23 10.60
C THR A 64 6.75 -12.78 9.62
N SER A 65 6.43 -12.79 8.33
CA SER A 65 7.38 -13.20 7.29
C SER A 65 8.51 -12.17 7.06
N PRO A 66 9.68 -12.57 6.52
CA PRO A 66 10.72 -11.64 6.10
C PRO A 66 10.23 -10.57 5.13
N LEU A 67 9.29 -10.90 4.23
CA LEU A 67 8.73 -9.92 3.29
C LEU A 67 7.89 -8.85 4.00
N MET A 68 7.15 -9.22 5.05
CA MET A 68 6.42 -8.27 5.90
C MET A 68 7.36 -7.29 6.60
N LEU A 69 8.50 -7.76 7.12
CA LEU A 69 9.53 -6.90 7.71
C LEU A 69 10.13 -5.93 6.68
N ALA A 70 10.45 -6.40 5.47
CA ALA A 70 10.95 -5.54 4.39
C ALA A 70 9.93 -4.47 3.98
N CYS A 71 8.64 -4.83 3.92
CA CYS A 71 7.54 -3.91 3.65
C CYS A 71 7.40 -2.85 4.75
N ARG A 72 7.47 -3.26 6.03
CA ARG A 72 7.45 -2.36 7.19
C ARG A 72 8.61 -1.38 7.19
N ALA A 73 9.81 -1.85 6.84
CA ALA A 73 11.02 -1.03 6.76
C ALA A 73 11.06 -0.09 5.55
N GLY A 74 10.11 -0.21 4.60
CA GLY A 74 10.16 0.55 3.35
C GLY A 74 11.31 0.13 2.42
N ASN A 75 11.97 -1.00 2.66
CA ASN A 75 13.14 -1.43 1.91
C ASN A 75 12.73 -2.20 0.65
N GLU A 76 12.51 -1.45 -0.43
CA GLU A 76 12.20 -2.00 -1.75
C GLU A 76 13.23 -3.00 -2.26
N LYS A 77 14.53 -2.77 -2.02
CA LYS A 77 15.59 -3.67 -2.49
C LYS A 77 15.53 -5.02 -1.79
N MET A 78 15.31 -5.01 -0.48
CA MET A 78 15.09 -6.22 0.31
C MET A 78 13.84 -6.97 -0.17
N ALA A 79 12.72 -6.26 -0.34
CA ALA A 79 11.48 -6.88 -0.82
C ALA A 79 11.66 -7.54 -2.20
N ARG A 80 12.38 -6.89 -3.13
CA ARG A 80 12.70 -7.47 -4.45
C ARG A 80 13.55 -8.74 -4.34
N LEU A 81 14.58 -8.72 -3.49
CA LEU A 81 15.42 -9.88 -3.24
C LEU A 81 14.57 -11.06 -2.72
N LEU A 82 13.78 -10.84 -1.67
CA LEU A 82 12.92 -11.86 -1.07
C LEU A 82 11.90 -12.41 -2.09
N ILE A 83 11.22 -11.54 -2.84
CA ILE A 83 10.26 -11.96 -3.90
C ILE A 83 10.95 -12.78 -4.99
N SER A 84 12.16 -12.40 -5.41
CA SER A 84 12.95 -13.16 -6.39
C SER A 84 13.36 -14.55 -5.89
N LYS A 85 13.41 -14.73 -4.57
CA LYS A 85 13.73 -15.98 -3.88
C LYS A 85 12.48 -16.79 -3.50
N GLY A 86 11.31 -16.36 -3.96
CA GLY A 86 10.06 -17.11 -3.77
C GLY A 86 9.24 -16.68 -2.55
N ALA A 87 9.45 -15.45 -2.05
CA ALA A 87 8.60 -14.94 -0.98
C ALA A 87 7.12 -14.87 -1.40
N ASP A 88 6.24 -15.35 -0.53
CA ASP A 88 4.81 -15.37 -0.71
C ASP A 88 4.24 -13.98 -0.41
N ILE A 89 3.82 -13.29 -1.47
CA ILE A 89 3.21 -11.96 -1.38
C ILE A 89 1.77 -12.00 -0.83
N THR A 90 1.18 -13.19 -0.69
CA THR A 90 -0.18 -13.40 -0.19
C THR A 90 -0.22 -13.85 1.27
N ALA A 91 0.96 -14.05 1.88
CA ALA A 91 1.08 -14.47 3.27
C ALA A 91 0.34 -13.51 4.21
N VAL A 92 -0.25 -14.08 5.25
CA VAL A 92 -0.88 -13.37 6.35
C VAL A 92 -0.20 -13.75 7.66
N ASP A 93 -0.14 -12.80 8.58
CA ASP A 93 0.37 -13.03 9.93
C ASP A 93 -0.70 -13.70 10.82
N ALA A 94 -0.39 -13.93 12.10
CA ALA A 94 -1.29 -14.56 13.06
C ALA A 94 -2.59 -13.77 13.30
N ASP A 95 -2.57 -12.45 13.05
CA ASP A 95 -3.74 -11.57 13.12
C ASP A 95 -4.56 -11.55 11.81
N GLY A 96 -4.09 -12.23 10.76
CA GLY A 96 -4.70 -12.23 9.43
C GLY A 96 -4.40 -10.97 8.62
N ARG A 97 -3.32 -10.25 8.93
CA ARG A 97 -2.85 -9.08 8.18
C ARG A 97 -1.96 -9.54 7.00
N PRO A 98 -2.32 -9.21 5.75
CA PRO A 98 -1.50 -9.59 4.61
C PRO A 98 -0.23 -8.76 4.51
N VAL A 99 0.77 -9.26 3.76
CA VAL A 99 2.03 -8.54 3.44
C VAL A 99 1.79 -7.07 3.08
N ALA A 100 0.79 -6.77 2.26
CA ALA A 100 0.51 -5.40 1.81
C ALA A 100 0.06 -4.44 2.92
N GLU A 101 -0.51 -4.96 4.03
CA GLU A 101 -0.91 -4.18 5.21
C GLU A 101 0.30 -3.79 6.09
N PHE A 102 1.44 -4.46 5.92
CA PHE A 102 2.68 -4.09 6.60
C PHE A 102 3.39 -2.90 5.96
N ILE A 103 2.99 -2.45 4.76
CA ILE A 103 3.51 -1.20 4.23
C ILE A 103 2.75 -0.05 4.91
N PRO A 104 3.41 0.80 5.72
CA PRO A 104 2.73 1.82 6.49
C PRO A 104 1.84 2.74 5.64
N GLY A 105 0.84 3.33 6.30
CA GLY A 105 0.07 4.43 5.74
C GLY A 105 0.99 5.61 5.37
N GLY A 106 0.65 6.33 4.30
CA GLY A 106 1.42 7.46 3.80
C GLY A 106 2.05 7.21 2.42
N ASN A 107 2.32 8.30 1.71
CA ASN A 107 2.66 8.25 0.29
C ASN A 107 4.15 8.55 0.00
N THR A 108 5.06 7.97 0.78
CA THR A 108 6.49 8.09 0.49
C THR A 108 6.83 7.40 -0.84
N PRO A 109 7.86 7.87 -1.58
CA PRO A 109 8.27 7.20 -2.83
C PRO A 109 8.60 5.70 -2.64
N ALA A 110 9.15 5.33 -1.47
CA ALA A 110 9.45 3.95 -1.14
C ALA A 110 8.18 3.09 -0.99
N TYR A 111 7.19 3.56 -0.23
CA TYR A 111 5.93 2.86 -0.02
C TYR A 111 5.09 2.73 -1.29
N ARG A 112 5.17 3.73 -2.19
CA ARG A 112 4.60 3.65 -3.54
C ARG A 112 5.23 2.54 -4.36
N ARG A 113 6.56 2.50 -4.42
CA ARG A 113 7.27 1.46 -5.18
C ARG A 113 7.02 0.07 -4.62
N LEU A 114 6.89 -0.08 -3.30
CA LEU A 114 6.49 -1.35 -2.68
C LEU A 114 5.07 -1.77 -3.06
N ARG A 115 4.08 -0.87 -2.99
CA ARG A 115 2.71 -1.17 -3.45
C ARG A 115 2.68 -1.59 -4.92
N GLN A 116 3.41 -0.87 -5.76
CA GLN A 116 3.55 -1.19 -7.19
C GLN A 116 4.24 -2.54 -7.41
N LEU A 117 5.29 -2.84 -6.64
CA LEU A 117 5.99 -4.13 -6.70
C LEU A 117 5.05 -5.29 -6.37
N LEU A 118 4.29 -5.19 -5.27
CA LEU A 118 3.34 -6.24 -4.88
C LEU A 118 2.22 -6.39 -5.92
N ALA A 119 1.63 -5.27 -6.37
CA ALA A 119 0.57 -5.29 -7.39
C ALA A 119 1.04 -5.92 -8.71
N LYS A 120 2.22 -5.51 -9.20
CA LYS A 120 2.82 -6.06 -10.43
C LYS A 120 3.13 -7.56 -10.26
N THR A 121 3.71 -7.95 -9.13
CA THR A 121 4.04 -9.35 -8.86
C THR A 121 2.77 -10.22 -8.83
N ALA A 122 1.69 -9.72 -8.23
CA ALA A 122 0.42 -10.43 -8.22
C ALA A 122 -0.21 -10.54 -9.61
N GLU A 123 -0.14 -9.50 -10.43
CA GLU A 123 -0.61 -9.55 -11.81
C GLU A 123 0.18 -10.58 -12.64
N GLU A 124 1.51 -10.54 -12.57
CA GLU A 124 2.41 -11.46 -13.28
C GLU A 124 2.17 -12.92 -12.87
N LYS A 125 1.98 -13.17 -11.57
CA LYS A 125 1.75 -14.50 -11.02
C LYS A 125 0.26 -14.89 -10.99
N LYS A 126 -0.65 -14.04 -11.45
CA LYS A 126 -2.11 -14.21 -11.39
C LYS A 126 -2.63 -14.55 -9.98
N LEU A 127 -2.05 -13.90 -8.98
CA LEU A 127 -2.40 -14.11 -7.58
C LEU A 127 -3.51 -13.15 -7.15
N SER A 128 -4.42 -13.65 -6.31
CA SER A 128 -5.35 -12.81 -5.56
C SER A 128 -4.67 -12.39 -4.26
N ILE A 129 -4.39 -11.08 -4.10
CA ILE A 129 -3.84 -10.57 -2.84
C ILE A 129 -4.99 -10.34 -1.86
N PRO A 130 -4.88 -10.82 -0.60
CA PRO A 130 -5.87 -10.47 0.41
C PRO A 130 -5.99 -8.95 0.59
N PRO A 131 -7.19 -8.42 0.91
CA PRO A 131 -7.38 -6.99 1.12
C PRO A 131 -6.47 -6.46 2.24
N ALA A 132 -5.64 -5.47 1.91
CA ALA A 132 -4.86 -4.73 2.90
C ALA A 132 -5.74 -3.66 3.54
N TRP A 133 -5.85 -3.69 4.85
CA TRP A 133 -6.64 -2.74 5.62
C TRP A 133 -5.75 -1.64 6.18
N GLN A 134 -6.26 -0.42 6.19
CA GLN A 134 -5.62 0.71 6.84
C GLN A 134 -6.63 1.46 7.69
N GLU A 135 -6.15 2.04 8.79
CA GLU A 135 -6.97 2.88 9.64
C GLU A 135 -7.00 4.31 9.07
N ILE A 136 -8.20 4.82 8.85
CA ILE A 136 -8.46 6.20 8.46
C ILE A 136 -9.17 6.87 9.63
N PHE A 137 -8.50 7.83 10.26
CA PHE A 137 -9.08 8.64 11.31
C PHE A 137 -9.85 9.82 10.71
N VAL A 138 -11.12 9.95 11.08
CA VAL A 138 -12.03 11.01 10.65
C VAL A 138 -12.36 11.89 11.85
N PRO A 139 -11.89 13.14 11.88
CA PRO A 139 -12.24 14.07 12.95
C PRO A 139 -13.74 14.33 13.04
N ASP A 140 -14.24 14.64 14.24
CA ASP A 140 -15.64 14.99 14.42
C ASP A 140 -16.05 16.17 13.52
N GLY A 141 -17.25 16.07 12.94
CA GLY A 141 -17.77 17.04 11.97
C GLY A 141 -17.25 16.87 10.53
N GLN A 142 -16.31 15.96 10.28
CA GLN A 142 -15.85 15.58 8.93
C GLN A 142 -16.52 14.30 8.39
N ASP A 143 -17.29 13.59 9.23
CA ASP A 143 -18.06 12.42 8.81
C ASP A 143 -18.94 12.76 7.58
N GLY A 144 -18.82 11.95 6.53
CA GLY A 144 -19.55 12.16 5.29
C GLY A 144 -19.00 13.26 4.37
N ARG A 145 -17.85 13.87 4.69
CA ARG A 145 -17.16 14.85 3.85
C ARG A 145 -15.88 14.27 3.26
N ALA A 146 -14.72 14.70 3.77
CA ALA A 146 -13.43 14.29 3.29
C ALA A 146 -12.38 14.30 4.40
N VAL A 147 -11.34 13.49 4.22
CA VAL A 147 -10.20 13.34 5.13
C VAL A 147 -8.90 13.33 4.33
N SER A 148 -7.84 13.86 4.93
CA SER A 148 -6.46 13.72 4.46
C SER A 148 -5.69 12.89 5.48
N THR A 149 -4.87 11.97 4.99
CA THR A 149 -3.89 11.24 5.82
C THR A 149 -2.56 11.98 5.93
N ASP A 150 -2.41 13.11 5.24
CA ASP A 150 -1.24 13.97 5.29
C ASP A 150 -1.45 15.13 6.28
N PRO A 151 -0.56 15.32 7.27
CA PRO A 151 -0.68 16.37 8.29
C PRO A 151 -0.38 17.78 7.79
N GLU A 152 0.30 17.94 6.63
CA GLU A 152 0.68 19.26 6.09
C GLU A 152 -0.40 19.87 5.19
N VAL A 153 -1.55 19.20 5.07
CA VAL A 153 -2.65 19.60 4.20
C VAL A 153 -3.54 20.66 4.86
N LEU A 154 -3.86 21.71 4.11
CA LEU A 154 -4.90 22.66 4.47
C LEU A 154 -6.30 22.01 4.32
N SER A 155 -7.04 21.96 5.43
CA SER A 155 -8.42 21.47 5.63
C SER A 155 -9.00 20.63 4.47
N ALA A 156 -8.92 19.30 4.60
CA ALA A 156 -9.56 18.37 3.67
C ALA A 156 -11.08 18.62 3.51
N ALA A 157 -11.73 19.17 4.53
CA ALA A 157 -13.15 19.53 4.52
C ALA A 157 -13.53 20.44 3.35
N ASN A 158 -12.61 21.34 2.97
CA ASN A 158 -12.86 22.35 1.94
C ASN A 158 -13.08 21.72 0.56
N ILE A 159 -12.68 20.46 0.35
CA ILE A 159 -12.85 19.79 -0.93
C ILE A 159 -14.28 19.30 -1.17
N ALA A 160 -15.13 19.33 -0.15
CA ALA A 160 -16.49 18.82 -0.20
C ALA A 160 -17.45 19.72 0.58
N ASP A 161 -17.15 21.02 0.67
CA ASP A 161 -17.98 22.01 1.36
C ASP A 161 -18.95 22.74 0.40
N GLY A 162 -18.84 22.51 -0.92
CA GLY A 162 -19.68 23.12 -1.95
C GLY A 162 -19.34 24.58 -2.22
N ASN A 163 -18.20 25.09 -1.72
CA ASN A 163 -17.74 26.45 -1.88
C ASN A 163 -16.44 26.49 -2.67
N THR A 164 -16.55 26.76 -3.97
CA THR A 164 -15.37 26.88 -4.84
C THR A 164 -14.42 28.04 -4.46
N ARG A 165 -14.77 28.89 -3.50
CA ARG A 165 -13.88 29.94 -2.95
C ARG A 165 -12.99 29.43 -1.82
N THR A 166 -13.17 28.21 -1.36
CA THR A 166 -12.23 27.44 -0.55
C THR A 166 -11.57 26.38 -1.45
N ALA A 167 -10.53 25.74 -0.92
CA ALA A 167 -9.90 24.61 -1.56
C ALA A 167 -9.18 23.76 -0.52
N TRP A 168 -9.10 22.47 -0.81
CA TRP A 168 -8.01 21.66 -0.28
C TRP A 168 -6.71 22.09 -0.95
N ALA A 169 -5.63 22.13 -0.17
CA ALA A 169 -4.30 22.43 -0.68
C ALA A 169 -3.25 21.55 0.00
N ALA A 170 -2.42 20.92 -0.82
CA ALA A 170 -1.28 20.13 -0.36
C ALA A 170 0.04 20.74 -0.81
N ALA A 171 1.00 20.79 0.10
CA ALA A 171 2.37 21.16 -0.19
C ALA A 171 3.03 20.12 -1.10
N GLY A 172 3.95 20.55 -1.98
CA GLY A 172 4.81 19.63 -2.74
C GLY A 172 4.24 19.11 -4.06
N GLY A 173 3.09 19.60 -4.52
CA GLY A 173 2.62 19.39 -5.90
C GLY A 173 1.87 18.07 -6.15
N ILE A 174 2.46 16.91 -5.90
CA ILE A 174 1.85 15.60 -6.23
C ILE A 174 1.92 14.61 -5.08
N GLY A 175 1.04 13.61 -5.12
CA GLY A 175 1.08 12.48 -4.18
C GLY A 175 0.34 12.69 -2.86
N ALA A 176 -0.21 13.86 -2.56
CA ALA A 176 -1.06 13.99 -1.38
C ALA A 176 -2.37 13.21 -1.59
N GLU A 177 -2.68 12.31 -0.66
CA GLU A 177 -3.86 11.46 -0.73
C GLU A 177 -5.08 12.16 -0.13
N LEU A 178 -6.19 12.04 -0.85
CA LEU A 178 -7.50 12.57 -0.51
C LEU A 178 -8.48 11.42 -0.34
N TRP A 179 -9.30 11.48 0.70
CA TRP A 179 -10.32 10.46 0.98
C TRP A 179 -11.67 11.14 1.09
N VAL A 180 -12.52 11.01 0.07
CA VAL A 180 -13.85 11.63 0.06
C VAL A 180 -14.91 10.55 0.30
N PHE A 181 -15.82 10.79 1.24
CA PHE A 181 -16.97 9.92 1.44
C PHE A 181 -17.90 9.97 0.23
N ILE A 182 -18.29 8.81 -0.28
CA ILE A 182 -19.20 8.71 -1.43
C ILE A 182 -20.34 7.72 -1.16
N SER A 183 -21.46 7.92 -1.85
CA SER A 183 -22.62 7.03 -1.77
C SER A 183 -22.51 5.87 -2.75
N SER A 184 -22.95 4.68 -2.33
CA SER A 184 -23.11 3.56 -3.26
C SER A 184 -24.13 3.90 -4.33
N GLY A 185 -23.78 3.66 -5.60
CA GLY A 185 -24.63 3.99 -6.75
C GLY A 185 -24.26 5.29 -7.46
N ALA A 186 -23.22 6.00 -7.02
CA ALA A 186 -22.76 7.21 -7.71
C ALA A 186 -22.53 6.97 -9.21
N ARG A 187 -22.97 7.92 -10.04
CA ARG A 187 -22.95 7.82 -11.51
C ARG A 187 -21.82 8.62 -12.15
N SER A 188 -21.25 9.55 -11.40
CA SER A 188 -20.14 10.41 -11.82
C SER A 188 -19.22 10.76 -10.66
N VAL A 189 -17.96 11.07 -10.99
CA VAL A 189 -17.03 11.82 -10.15
C VAL A 189 -17.00 13.25 -10.66
N ASN A 190 -17.22 14.23 -9.77
CA ASN A 190 -17.28 15.64 -10.11
C ASN A 190 -16.09 16.36 -9.47
N VAL A 191 -15.41 17.20 -10.24
CA VAL A 191 -14.22 17.93 -9.77
C VAL A 191 -14.27 19.39 -10.19
N VAL A 192 -13.99 20.29 -9.25
CA VAL A 192 -13.63 21.69 -9.51
C VAL A 192 -12.15 21.86 -9.19
N ASN A 193 -11.35 22.04 -10.24
CA ASN A 193 -9.89 22.01 -10.17
C ASN A 193 -9.29 23.33 -9.68
N GLY A 194 -8.13 23.30 -9.02
CA GLY A 194 -7.41 24.49 -8.57
C GLY A 194 -8.11 25.24 -7.44
N TYR A 195 -7.68 26.49 -7.20
CA TYR A 195 -8.25 27.35 -6.15
C TYR A 195 -9.19 28.40 -6.75
N GLY A 196 -10.51 28.14 -6.69
CA GLY A 196 -11.55 28.93 -7.35
C GLY A 196 -11.89 30.27 -6.71
N LYS A 197 -11.16 30.75 -5.70
CA LYS A 197 -11.38 32.06 -5.08
C LYS A 197 -11.22 33.23 -6.06
N SER A 198 -10.33 33.11 -7.04
CA SER A 198 -10.19 34.06 -8.15
C SER A 198 -9.38 33.45 -9.30
N GLN A 199 -9.53 33.98 -10.52
CA GLN A 199 -8.71 33.57 -11.66
C GLN A 199 -7.20 33.72 -11.41
N LYS A 200 -6.82 34.77 -10.66
CA LYS A 200 -5.43 35.00 -10.24
C LYS A 200 -4.91 33.87 -9.36
N LEU A 201 -5.68 33.48 -8.33
CA LEU A 201 -5.29 32.40 -7.42
C LEU A 201 -5.33 31.03 -8.09
N PHE A 202 -6.27 30.80 -8.99
CA PHE A 202 -6.30 29.59 -9.80
C PHE A 202 -5.00 29.38 -10.59
N LYS A 203 -4.50 30.41 -11.27
CA LYS A 203 -3.24 30.33 -12.02
C LYS A 203 -1.99 30.43 -11.14
N ALA A 204 -2.09 31.00 -9.94
CA ALA A 204 -0.97 31.13 -9.01
C ALA A 204 -0.55 29.80 -8.37
N ASN A 205 -1.49 28.87 -8.20
CA ASN A 205 -1.27 27.57 -7.56
C ASN A 205 -1.14 26.44 -8.59
N ASN A 206 -0.59 25.30 -8.16
CA ASN A 206 -0.62 24.09 -8.96
C ASN A 206 -2.07 23.60 -9.09
N ARG A 207 -2.41 23.16 -10.30
CA ARG A 207 -3.73 22.56 -10.61
C ARG A 207 -3.51 21.14 -11.07
N VAL A 208 -4.46 20.25 -10.84
CA VAL A 208 -4.29 18.85 -11.19
C VAL A 208 -4.52 18.64 -12.69
N LYS A 209 -3.60 17.94 -13.34
CA LYS A 209 -3.71 17.52 -14.74
C LYS A 209 -4.16 16.06 -14.84
N LYS A 210 -3.57 15.18 -14.02
CA LYS A 210 -3.99 13.78 -13.90
C LYS A 210 -4.28 13.46 -12.45
N LEU A 211 -5.49 12.98 -12.19
CA LEU A 211 -5.94 12.54 -10.87
C LEU A 211 -6.12 11.02 -10.89
N SER A 212 -5.34 10.31 -10.09
CA SER A 212 -5.59 8.89 -9.81
C SER A 212 -6.76 8.78 -8.85
N VAL A 213 -7.72 7.92 -9.15
CA VAL A 213 -8.83 7.58 -8.26
C VAL A 213 -8.95 6.07 -8.07
N SER A 214 -9.30 5.65 -6.84
CA SER A 214 -9.70 4.26 -6.54
C SER A 214 -10.87 4.24 -5.56
N LEU A 215 -11.67 3.18 -5.64
CA LEU A 215 -12.78 2.95 -4.72
C LEU A 215 -12.34 2.06 -3.57
N TRP A 216 -12.69 2.48 -2.35
CA TRP A 216 -12.37 1.82 -1.11
C TRP A 216 -13.63 1.60 -0.29
N THR A 217 -13.66 0.48 0.45
CA THR A 217 -14.63 0.31 1.52
C THR A 217 -14.12 0.99 2.79
N ALA A 218 -15.02 1.37 3.68
CA ALA A 218 -14.71 1.98 4.97
C ALA A 218 -15.64 1.41 6.03
N GLU A 219 -15.09 0.68 6.99
CA GLU A 219 -15.83 -0.07 8.00
C GLU A 219 -15.58 0.52 9.39
N HIS A 220 -16.65 0.87 10.09
CA HIS A 220 -16.57 1.44 11.43
C HIS A 220 -17.09 0.42 12.47
N PHE A 221 -16.22 -0.01 13.38
CA PHE A 221 -16.56 -0.93 14.47
C PHE A 221 -16.77 -0.17 15.78
N ASP A 222 -17.50 -0.77 16.72
CA ASP A 222 -17.56 -0.21 18.07
C ASP A 222 -16.19 -0.14 18.73
N GLY A 223 -15.91 0.99 19.37
CA GLY A 223 -14.60 1.29 19.95
C GLY A 223 -13.60 1.91 18.97
N ASP A 224 -13.92 2.05 17.67
CA ASP A 224 -13.10 2.83 16.74
C ASP A 224 -13.42 4.33 16.92
N VAL A 225 -13.26 4.84 18.13
CA VAL A 225 -13.55 6.22 18.52
C VAL A 225 -12.42 6.76 19.38
N THR A 226 -12.08 8.04 19.19
CA THR A 226 -11.17 8.79 20.06
C THR A 226 -11.93 9.94 20.69
N GLU A 227 -11.26 10.76 21.50
CA GLU A 227 -11.83 12.00 22.04
C GLU A 227 -12.28 12.98 20.94
N THR A 228 -11.70 12.89 19.74
CA THR A 228 -11.83 13.93 18.69
C THR A 228 -12.31 13.40 17.34
N GLY A 229 -12.77 12.15 17.26
CA GLY A 229 -13.25 11.58 16.01
C GLY A 229 -13.46 10.07 16.02
N ARG A 230 -13.60 9.50 14.83
CA ARG A 230 -13.84 8.07 14.61
C ARG A 230 -12.82 7.45 13.67
N GLY A 231 -12.47 6.19 13.93
CA GLY A 231 -11.67 5.37 13.03
C GLY A 231 -12.55 4.60 12.06
N TYR A 232 -12.07 4.48 10.83
CA TYR A 232 -12.61 3.59 9.81
C TYR A 232 -11.50 2.65 9.33
N ARG A 233 -11.80 1.37 9.21
CA ARG A 233 -10.93 0.39 8.54
C ARG A 233 -11.25 0.44 7.06
N ALA A 234 -10.30 0.91 6.26
CA ALA A 234 -10.45 1.05 4.83
C ALA A 234 -9.65 0.00 4.06
N ALA A 235 -10.26 -0.62 3.05
CA ALA A 235 -9.59 -1.52 2.13
C ALA A 235 -9.94 -1.22 0.67
N ARG A 236 -8.94 -1.37 -0.20
CA ARG A 236 -9.06 -1.07 -1.64
C ARG A 236 -9.95 -2.11 -2.31
N LEU A 237 -10.93 -1.65 -3.07
CA LEU A 237 -11.83 -2.52 -3.84
C LEU A 237 -11.48 -2.58 -5.32
N THR A 238 -10.84 -1.54 -5.86
CA THR A 238 -10.59 -1.43 -7.31
C THR A 238 -9.13 -1.04 -7.59
N PRO A 239 -8.59 -1.41 -8.78
CA PRO A 239 -7.40 -0.76 -9.31
C PRO A 239 -7.60 0.76 -9.44
N ASP A 240 -6.49 1.47 -9.57
CA ASP A 240 -6.52 2.90 -9.85
C ASP A 240 -7.02 3.16 -11.28
N ARG A 241 -7.76 4.26 -11.43
CA ARG A 241 -8.22 4.83 -12.70
C ARG A 241 -7.77 6.27 -12.77
N THR A 242 -7.38 6.73 -13.95
CA THR A 242 -6.91 8.10 -14.13
C THR A 242 -8.01 8.96 -14.72
N LEU A 243 -8.20 10.15 -14.14
CA LEU A 243 -9.02 11.21 -14.70
C LEU A 243 -8.08 12.29 -15.26
N ASP A 244 -8.23 12.61 -16.54
CA ASP A 244 -7.52 13.72 -17.19
C ASP A 244 -8.33 15.01 -17.03
N LEU A 245 -7.86 15.92 -16.18
CA LEU A 245 -8.54 17.17 -15.88
C LEU A 245 -8.06 18.27 -16.83
N LYS A 246 -9.01 19.05 -17.32
CA LYS A 246 -8.73 20.30 -18.03
C LYS A 246 -8.23 21.35 -17.04
N ASP A 247 -7.36 22.24 -17.52
CA ASP A 247 -6.93 23.47 -16.81
C ASP A 247 -8.06 24.51 -16.81
N SER A 248 -9.14 24.20 -16.09
CA SER A 248 -10.37 24.99 -15.99
C SER A 248 -10.93 24.99 -14.57
N LEU A 249 -11.52 26.14 -14.18
CA LEU A 249 -12.31 26.29 -12.95
C LEU A 249 -13.75 25.80 -13.09
N ALA A 250 -14.21 25.48 -14.30
CA ALA A 250 -15.53 24.89 -14.48
C ALA A 250 -15.57 23.50 -13.86
N GLU A 251 -16.72 23.12 -13.30
CA GLU A 251 -16.95 21.75 -12.85
C GLU A 251 -16.76 20.78 -14.02
N GLN A 252 -16.05 19.69 -13.75
CA GLN A 252 -15.78 18.61 -14.68
C GLN A 252 -16.40 17.34 -14.12
N ALA A 253 -17.42 16.82 -14.82
CA ALA A 253 -18.08 15.57 -14.48
C ALA A 253 -17.51 14.43 -15.33
N PHE A 254 -17.05 13.38 -14.67
CA PHE A 254 -16.54 12.15 -15.27
C PHE A 254 -17.50 11.01 -14.99
N PRO A 255 -17.85 10.14 -15.95
CA PRO A 255 -18.58 8.91 -15.65
C PRO A 255 -17.89 8.13 -14.52
N PHE A 256 -18.67 7.59 -13.60
CA PHE A 256 -18.11 6.87 -12.46
C PHE A 256 -17.28 5.67 -12.96
N PRO A 257 -15.98 5.60 -12.65
CA PRO A 257 -15.05 4.72 -13.38
C PRO A 257 -15.03 3.28 -12.86
N PHE A 258 -15.93 2.94 -11.92
CA PHE A 258 -15.99 1.65 -11.26
C PHE A 258 -17.39 1.05 -11.36
N LYS A 259 -17.46 -0.29 -11.38
CA LYS A 259 -18.74 -1.00 -11.38
C LYS A 259 -19.18 -1.31 -9.96
N TRP A 260 -20.38 -0.86 -9.60
CA TRP A 260 -20.90 -1.03 -8.25
C TRP A 260 -21.15 -2.48 -7.83
N GLU A 261 -21.58 -3.34 -8.75
CA GLU A 261 -21.81 -4.76 -8.45
C GLU A 261 -20.51 -5.47 -8.06
N GLU A 262 -19.44 -5.29 -8.84
CA GLU A 262 -18.12 -5.82 -8.55
C GLU A 262 -17.57 -5.28 -7.23
N ALA A 263 -17.71 -3.96 -7.00
CA ALA A 263 -17.27 -3.32 -5.76
C ALA A 263 -18.01 -3.87 -4.52
N ARG A 264 -19.34 -4.06 -4.60
CA ARG A 264 -20.13 -4.63 -3.49
C ARG A 264 -19.75 -6.08 -3.21
N SER A 265 -19.53 -6.89 -4.25
CA SER A 265 -19.08 -8.28 -4.10
C SER A 265 -17.73 -8.35 -3.39
N ARG A 266 -16.75 -7.57 -3.87
CA ARG A 266 -15.40 -7.52 -3.26
C ARG A 266 -15.44 -7.03 -1.82
N ARG A 267 -16.29 -6.03 -1.53
CA ARG A 267 -16.50 -5.55 -0.16
C ARG A 267 -17.04 -6.66 0.74
N ALA A 268 -18.07 -7.39 0.29
CA ALA A 268 -18.66 -8.45 1.09
C ALA A 268 -17.64 -9.53 1.46
N GLU A 269 -16.81 -9.94 0.50
CA GLU A 269 -15.70 -10.88 0.71
C GLU A 269 -14.65 -10.31 1.68
N ALA A 270 -14.20 -9.08 1.46
CA ALA A 270 -13.20 -8.42 2.30
C ALA A 270 -13.69 -8.27 3.76
N VAL A 271 -14.93 -7.85 3.97
CA VAL A 271 -15.49 -7.71 5.32
C VAL A 271 -15.66 -9.07 5.98
N ALA A 272 -16.06 -10.10 5.24
CA ALA A 272 -16.22 -11.46 5.79
C ALA A 272 -14.89 -12.07 6.28
N THR A 273 -13.75 -11.64 5.74
CA THR A 273 -12.42 -12.02 6.26
C THR A 273 -11.99 -11.11 7.42
N LEU A 274 -12.21 -9.80 7.30
CA LEU A 274 -11.85 -8.82 8.34
C LEU A 274 -12.47 -9.14 9.70
N ILE A 275 -13.77 -9.45 9.75
CA ILE A 275 -14.49 -9.71 11.02
C ILE A 275 -14.02 -10.97 11.74
N LYS A 276 -13.25 -11.84 11.07
CA LYS A 276 -12.70 -13.05 11.68
C LYS A 276 -11.36 -12.80 12.38
N ARG A 277 -10.72 -11.65 12.15
CA ARG A 277 -9.43 -11.31 12.78
C ARG A 277 -9.58 -11.29 14.31
N PRO A 278 -8.60 -11.83 15.07
CA PRO A 278 -8.70 -11.95 16.53
C PRO A 278 -9.15 -10.66 17.23
N GLY A 279 -8.54 -9.51 16.88
CA GLY A 279 -8.87 -8.20 17.46
C GLY A 279 -10.21 -7.60 17.06
N LEU A 280 -10.93 -8.20 16.10
CA LEU A 280 -12.23 -7.72 15.61
C LEU A 280 -13.38 -8.71 15.84
N LYS A 281 -13.09 -9.95 16.20
CA LYS A 281 -14.07 -11.04 16.32
C LYS A 281 -15.22 -10.73 17.30
N SER A 282 -14.94 -9.98 18.35
CA SER A 282 -15.93 -9.56 19.37
C SER A 282 -16.56 -8.19 19.10
N ARG A 283 -16.08 -7.46 18.09
CA ARG A 283 -16.48 -6.08 17.80
C ARG A 283 -17.62 -6.05 16.80
N LYS A 284 -18.62 -5.21 17.05
CA LYS A 284 -19.78 -5.03 16.18
C LYS A 284 -19.49 -4.00 15.10
N LEU A 285 -19.64 -4.40 13.83
CA LEU A 285 -19.69 -3.47 12.70
C LEU A 285 -20.92 -2.56 12.83
N ARG A 286 -20.70 -1.25 12.94
CA ARG A 286 -21.76 -0.24 13.19
C ARG A 286 -22.26 0.41 11.92
N SER A 287 -21.33 0.78 11.05
CA SER A 287 -21.64 1.43 9.79
C SER A 287 -20.57 1.12 8.76
N SER A 288 -20.97 1.31 7.51
CA SER A 288 -20.13 1.07 6.35
C SER A 288 -20.33 2.20 5.36
N ALA A 289 -19.22 2.66 4.81
CA ALA A 289 -19.20 3.71 3.80
C ALA A 289 -18.26 3.32 2.66
N PHE A 290 -18.25 4.14 1.62
CA PHE A 290 -17.24 4.07 0.56
C PHE A 290 -16.41 5.35 0.58
N PHE A 291 -15.11 5.18 0.38
CA PHE A 291 -14.22 6.29 0.07
C PHE A 291 -13.87 6.29 -1.41
N LEU A 292 -13.94 7.47 -2.02
CA LEU A 292 -13.17 7.76 -3.22
C LEU A 292 -11.80 8.26 -2.76
N ARG A 293 -10.78 7.42 -2.93
CA ARG A 293 -9.39 7.85 -2.75
C ARG A 293 -8.96 8.57 -4.00
N ALA A 294 -8.38 9.76 -3.87
CA ALA A 294 -7.82 10.53 -4.97
C ALA A 294 -6.37 10.94 -4.71
N GLU A 295 -5.54 11.01 -5.75
CA GLU A 295 -4.13 11.40 -5.66
C GLU A 295 -3.71 12.13 -6.95
N PRO A 296 -3.22 13.38 -6.87
CA PRO A 296 -2.64 14.07 -8.02
C PRO A 296 -1.37 13.36 -8.50
N LEU A 297 -1.35 12.97 -9.78
CA LEU A 297 -0.20 12.32 -10.44
C LEU A 297 0.60 13.29 -11.32
N GLU A 298 -0.09 14.20 -11.98
CA GLU A 298 0.51 15.25 -12.81
C GLU A 298 -0.20 16.57 -12.54
N ILE A 299 0.53 17.68 -12.65
CA ILE A 299 0.01 19.04 -12.41
C ILE A 299 0.26 19.97 -13.59
N TYR A 300 -0.58 21.00 -13.68
CA TYR A 300 -0.26 22.24 -14.36
C TYR A 300 0.44 23.17 -13.37
N PRO A 301 1.72 23.52 -13.57
CA PRO A 301 2.47 24.33 -12.62
C PRO A 301 1.84 25.70 -12.39
N GLY A 302 1.72 26.11 -11.12
CA GLY A 302 1.31 27.45 -10.73
C GLY A 302 2.39 28.49 -11.04
N SER A 303 1.99 29.76 -11.17
CA SER A 303 2.93 30.84 -11.42
C SER A 303 3.64 31.36 -10.16
N ARG A 304 3.21 30.97 -8.96
CA ARG A 304 3.73 31.52 -7.69
C ARG A 304 3.89 30.51 -6.57
N TYR A 305 2.89 29.67 -6.35
CA TYR A 305 2.82 28.75 -5.21
C TYR A 305 2.99 27.31 -5.68
N ASN A 306 3.65 26.49 -4.85
CA ASN A 306 3.86 25.08 -5.13
C ASN A 306 2.75 24.18 -4.55
N ASP A 307 1.75 24.80 -3.91
CA ASP A 307 0.58 24.11 -3.38
C ASP A 307 -0.31 23.62 -4.52
N THR A 308 -0.71 22.36 -4.46
CA THR A 308 -1.71 21.80 -5.38
C THR A 308 -3.09 21.94 -4.78
N CYS A 309 -3.97 22.60 -5.51
CA CYS A 309 -5.32 22.89 -5.05
C CYS A 309 -6.38 22.11 -5.82
N ILE A 310 -7.40 21.67 -5.09
CA ILE A 310 -8.69 21.23 -5.62
C ILE A 310 -9.77 21.92 -4.79
N SER A 311 -10.68 22.63 -5.47
CA SER A 311 -11.78 23.33 -4.81
C SER A 311 -12.89 22.37 -4.44
N GLU A 312 -13.30 21.47 -5.34
CA GLU A 312 -14.32 20.47 -5.04
C GLU A 312 -13.94 19.11 -5.63
N LEU A 313 -14.21 18.05 -4.88
CA LEU A 313 -14.15 16.67 -5.31
C LEU A 313 -15.28 15.90 -4.63
N GLY A 314 -16.13 15.28 -5.42
CA GLY A 314 -17.21 14.45 -4.92
C GLY A 314 -17.69 13.45 -5.94
N ALA A 315 -18.74 12.73 -5.57
CA ALA A 315 -19.45 11.85 -6.48
C ALA A 315 -20.94 12.17 -6.44
N SER A 316 -21.63 11.98 -7.57
CA SER A 316 -23.07 12.21 -7.62
C SER A 316 -23.83 11.26 -6.69
N ARG A 317 -25.02 11.71 -6.26
CA ARG A 317 -25.96 10.81 -5.59
C ARG A 317 -26.51 9.77 -6.59
N PRO A 318 -27.01 8.62 -6.09
CA PRO A 318 -27.45 7.50 -6.92
C PRO A 318 -28.55 7.81 -7.92
#